data_AF-A0A522SPB2-F1
#
_entry.id   AF-A0A522SPB2-F1
#
_cell.length_a   1.000
_cell.length_b   1.000
_cell.length_c   1.000
_cell.angle_alpha   90.00
_cell.angle_beta   90.00
_cell.angle_gamma   90.00
#
_symmetry.space_group_name_H-M   'P 1'
#
loop_
_entity.id
_entity.type
_entity.pdbx_description
1 polymer ?
#
loop_
_entity_poly.entity_id
_entity_poly.type
_entity_poly.pdbx_seq_one_letter_code
_entity_poly.pdbx_strand_id
1 'polypeptide(L)'
;MNQIHIVGCSPRSGTTLMAEMMGNCFDIDVKTEGEQRITIAPPRQGKTLLSKTPKDIILIKDMLYFMQNLYVIYMLRDPRDVVVSMHPWDNDRYWSNLKVWKMWTTMGEELKSHPRFITVRYEDLVMHPDETQKIIEERLPFLKKMILFSDFHRKAKPSSYNMAALKGLRAVSTKSVGSWKNHKARLAGQIQRFGSISRELIAYGYEKDNSWENELSGVVPDLSGSHPSLFSSEEYINNKLRWNKLRAVRVLINHSKPFLFLKEKVLRK
;
A
#
# COMPACT_ATOMS: atom_id res chain seq x y z
N MET A 1 5.46 -17.28 -13.55
CA MET A 1 5.23 -15.83 -13.59
C MET A 1 5.57 -15.29 -12.21
N ASN A 2 6.46 -14.31 -12.13
CA ASN A 2 6.72 -13.60 -10.88
C ASN A 2 5.58 -12.63 -10.63
N GLN A 3 5.09 -12.55 -9.41
CA GLN A 3 4.03 -11.62 -9.03
C GLN A 3 4.58 -10.64 -8.01
N ILE A 4 4.52 -9.35 -8.35
CA ILE A 4 4.76 -8.24 -7.45
C ILE A 4 3.39 -7.74 -7.01
N HIS A 5 3.14 -7.78 -5.70
CA HIS A 5 1.90 -7.32 -5.11
C HIS A 5 2.14 -6.18 -4.13
N ILE A 6 1.57 -5.02 -4.42
CA ILE A 6 1.72 -3.82 -3.59
C ILE A 6 0.59 -3.77 -2.56
N VAL A 7 0.96 -3.69 -1.28
CA VAL A 7 0.06 -3.51 -0.14
C VAL A 7 0.49 -2.29 0.67
N GLY A 8 -0.23 -1.93 1.75
CA GLY A 8 0.16 -0.79 2.56
C GLY A 8 -0.22 -0.88 4.02
N CYS A 9 0.40 -0.04 4.85
CA CYS A 9 0.16 0.12 6.28
C CYS A 9 -1.22 0.68 6.62
N SER A 10 -1.88 1.26 5.61
CA SER A 10 -3.23 1.80 5.65
C SER A 10 -3.61 2.10 4.20
N PRO A 11 -4.88 2.41 3.90
CA PRO A 11 -5.15 3.21 2.73
C PRO A 11 -4.40 4.56 2.82
N ARG A 12 -4.16 5.21 1.67
CA ARG A 12 -3.45 6.51 1.59
C ARG A 12 -1.96 6.47 1.98
N SER A 13 -1.33 5.30 1.95
CA SER A 13 0.11 5.07 2.18
C SER A 13 0.99 5.24 0.92
N GLY A 14 0.43 5.69 -0.21
CA GLY A 14 1.18 5.88 -1.46
C GLY A 14 1.23 4.65 -2.39
N THR A 15 0.46 3.60 -2.13
CA THR A 15 0.41 2.38 -2.96
C THR A 15 0.08 2.62 -4.43
N THR A 16 -0.78 3.58 -4.77
CA THR A 16 -1.05 3.92 -6.17
C THR A 16 0.16 4.57 -6.84
N LEU A 17 0.87 5.47 -6.15
CA LEU A 17 2.10 6.07 -6.68
C LEU A 17 3.16 4.99 -6.95
N MET A 18 3.36 4.09 -5.98
CA MET A 18 4.26 2.96 -6.13
C MET A 18 3.88 2.06 -7.31
N ALA A 19 2.60 1.75 -7.48
CA ALA A 19 2.12 0.93 -8.60
C ALA A 19 2.32 1.61 -9.97
N GLU A 20 2.13 2.93 -10.04
CA GLU A 20 2.43 3.70 -11.25
C GLU A 20 3.92 3.78 -11.53
N MET A 21 4.77 4.01 -10.52
CA MET A 21 6.22 3.97 -10.71
C MET A 21 6.69 2.61 -11.17
N MET A 22 6.30 1.52 -10.50
CA MET A 22 6.67 0.16 -10.90
C MET A 22 6.24 -0.15 -12.32
N GLY A 23 4.98 0.14 -12.66
CA GLY A 23 4.39 -0.21 -13.95
C GLY A 23 4.90 0.60 -15.13
N ASN A 24 5.54 1.75 -14.91
CA ASN A 24 6.07 2.61 -15.98
C ASN A 24 7.60 2.66 -16.03
N CYS A 25 8.28 2.33 -14.92
CA CYS A 25 9.74 2.43 -14.80
C CYS A 25 10.46 1.09 -14.89
N PHE A 26 9.73 -0.03 -14.80
CA PHE A 26 10.25 -1.37 -15.01
C PHE A 26 9.54 -2.07 -16.18
N ASP A 27 10.23 -3.03 -16.80
CA ASP A 27 9.64 -3.92 -17.78
C ASP A 27 8.70 -4.92 -17.10
N ILE A 28 7.39 -4.62 -17.13
CA ILE A 28 6.33 -5.40 -16.50
C ILE A 28 5.35 -5.90 -17.58
N ASP A 29 5.26 -7.22 -17.75
CA ASP A 29 4.40 -7.80 -18.78
C ASP A 29 2.92 -7.53 -18.55
N VAL A 30 2.44 -7.67 -17.30
CA VAL A 30 1.02 -7.58 -16.95
C VAL A 30 0.86 -6.62 -15.77
N LYS A 31 0.19 -5.49 -16.01
CA LYS A 31 -0.20 -4.53 -14.97
C LYS A 31 -1.72 -4.54 -14.81
N THR A 32 -2.19 -4.64 -13.57
CA THR A 32 -3.62 -4.53 -13.27
C THR A 32 -4.01 -3.07 -13.12
N GLU A 33 -5.18 -2.68 -13.62
CA GLU A 33 -5.72 -1.34 -13.37
C GLU A 33 -6.37 -1.27 -11.98
N GLY A 34 -6.12 -0.17 -11.26
CA GLY A 34 -6.72 0.07 -9.95
C GLY A 34 -6.34 -0.94 -8.85
N GLU A 35 -7.33 -1.34 -8.05
CA GLU A 35 -7.15 -2.35 -6.99
C GLU A 35 -7.55 -3.74 -7.47
N GLN A 36 -6.57 -4.65 -7.61
CA GLN A 36 -6.82 -6.07 -7.87
C GLN A 36 -6.38 -6.91 -6.67
N ARG A 37 -7.30 -7.74 -6.17
CA ARG A 37 -7.03 -8.65 -5.05
C ARG A 37 -6.02 -9.73 -5.45
N ILE A 38 -5.11 -10.08 -4.53
CA ILE A 38 -4.11 -11.14 -4.73
C ILE A 38 -4.73 -12.50 -5.08
N THR A 39 -5.98 -12.73 -4.67
CA THR A 39 -6.71 -13.98 -4.93
C THR A 39 -7.29 -14.11 -6.33
N ILE A 40 -7.31 -13.02 -7.10
CA ILE A 40 -7.88 -12.99 -8.44
C ILE A 40 -6.83 -13.45 -9.43
N ALA A 41 -7.21 -14.39 -10.30
CA ALA A 41 -6.31 -14.90 -11.32
C ALA A 41 -5.80 -13.76 -12.23
N PRO A 42 -4.56 -13.84 -12.71
CA PRO A 42 -4.01 -12.90 -13.67
C PRO A 42 -4.96 -12.66 -14.86
N PRO A 43 -5.01 -11.45 -15.43
CA PRO A 43 -5.89 -11.16 -16.56
C PRO A 43 -5.42 -11.87 -17.85
N ARG A 44 -4.11 -12.09 -18.00
CA ARG A 44 -3.48 -12.81 -19.10
C ARG A 44 -2.13 -13.38 -18.68
N GLN A 45 -1.52 -14.19 -19.53
CA GLN A 45 -0.16 -14.71 -19.36
C GLN A 45 0.90 -13.61 -19.51
N GLY A 46 2.03 -13.82 -18.83
CA GLY A 46 3.21 -12.95 -18.85
C GLY A 46 4.32 -13.49 -17.96
N LYS A 47 5.51 -12.86 -18.01
CA LYS A 47 6.62 -13.20 -17.11
C LYS A 47 6.46 -12.54 -15.74
N THR A 48 6.00 -11.30 -15.71
CA THR A 48 5.81 -10.51 -14.48
C THR A 48 4.39 -9.92 -14.39
N LEU A 49 3.73 -10.14 -13.25
CA LEU A 49 2.46 -9.52 -12.89
C LEU A 49 2.69 -8.45 -11.81
N LEU A 50 2.21 -7.24 -12.04
CA LEU A 50 2.10 -6.19 -11.05
C LEU A 50 0.62 -5.99 -10.68
N SER A 51 0.32 -6.19 -9.39
CA SER A 51 -1.00 -5.94 -8.82
C SER A 51 -0.88 -5.13 -7.54
N LYS A 52 -1.97 -4.47 -7.13
CA LYS A 52 -2.00 -3.66 -5.92
C LYS A 52 -3.35 -3.80 -5.23
N THR A 53 -3.35 -4.00 -3.92
CA THR A 53 -4.51 -3.77 -3.05
C THR A 53 -4.02 -3.52 -1.63
N PRO A 54 -4.18 -2.31 -1.04
CA PRO A 54 -3.60 -1.99 0.27
C PRO A 54 -4.01 -2.97 1.37
N LYS A 55 -5.31 -3.28 1.43
CA LYS A 55 -5.94 -4.18 2.41
C LYS A 55 -5.60 -5.67 2.22
N ASP A 56 -4.82 -6.05 1.21
CA ASP A 56 -4.37 -7.44 1.09
C ASP A 56 -3.25 -7.79 2.09
N ILE A 57 -2.68 -6.81 2.81
CA ILE A 57 -1.74 -7.05 3.92
C ILE A 57 -2.24 -8.13 4.90
N ILE A 58 -3.56 -8.17 5.16
CA ILE A 58 -4.23 -9.15 6.01
C ILE A 58 -3.98 -10.61 5.55
N LEU A 59 -3.80 -10.82 4.25
CA LEU A 59 -3.65 -12.15 3.66
C LEU A 59 -2.19 -12.54 3.42
N ILE A 60 -1.27 -11.57 3.41
CA ILE A 60 0.08 -11.75 2.85
C ILE A 60 0.89 -12.84 3.54
N LYS A 61 0.76 -13.00 4.86
CA LYS A 61 1.50 -14.01 5.61
C LYS A 61 1.33 -15.41 5.03
N ASP A 62 0.08 -15.84 4.83
CA ASP A 62 -0.20 -17.15 4.21
C ASP A 62 0.15 -17.13 2.71
N MET A 63 -0.13 -16.03 2.00
CA MET A 63 0.15 -15.95 0.56
C MET A 63 1.65 -16.12 0.25
N LEU A 64 2.53 -15.53 1.05
CA LEU A 64 3.98 -15.72 0.92
C LEU A 64 4.40 -17.18 1.15
N TYR A 65 3.75 -17.88 2.09
CA TYR A 65 4.01 -19.29 2.35
C TYR A 65 3.65 -20.17 1.14
N PHE A 66 2.48 -19.96 0.55
CA PHE A 66 2.00 -20.80 -0.56
C PHE A 66 2.58 -20.38 -1.92
N MET A 67 2.70 -19.08 -2.19
CA MET A 67 3.11 -18.56 -3.48
C MET A 67 4.61 -18.26 -3.49
N GLN A 68 5.42 -19.20 -3.95
CA GLN A 68 6.88 -19.04 -3.97
C GLN A 68 7.35 -17.89 -4.88
N ASN A 69 6.61 -17.60 -5.95
CA ASN A 69 6.90 -16.51 -6.89
C ASN A 69 6.24 -15.17 -6.53
N LEU A 70 5.69 -15.05 -5.32
CA LEU A 70 5.13 -13.79 -4.80
C LEU A 70 6.22 -12.94 -4.14
N TYR A 71 6.29 -11.69 -4.55
CA TYR A 71 7.08 -10.62 -3.96
C TYR A 71 6.14 -9.50 -3.55
N VAL A 72 6.34 -8.96 -2.36
CA VAL A 72 5.45 -7.96 -1.78
C VAL A 72 6.21 -6.67 -1.55
N ILE A 73 5.67 -5.56 -2.05
CA ILE A 73 6.11 -4.23 -1.68
C ILE A 73 5.08 -3.68 -0.69
N TYR A 74 5.51 -3.45 0.53
CA TYR A 74 4.70 -2.91 1.61
C TYR A 74 4.98 -1.43 1.77
N MET A 75 3.97 -0.60 1.48
CA MET A 75 4.06 0.83 1.67
C MET A 75 3.81 1.21 3.14
N LEU A 76 4.84 1.73 3.79
CA LEU A 76 4.78 2.35 5.11
C LEU A 76 4.68 3.88 4.94
N ARG A 77 3.89 4.55 5.77
CA ARG A 77 3.76 6.01 5.76
C ARG A 77 3.54 6.51 7.18
N ASP A 78 4.01 7.73 7.46
CA ASP A 78 3.79 8.38 8.76
C ASP A 78 2.29 8.34 9.13
N PRO A 79 1.92 7.73 10.28
CA PRO A 79 0.54 7.61 10.71
C PRO A 79 -0.16 8.96 10.82
N ARG A 80 0.58 10.02 11.16
CA ARG A 80 0.05 11.37 11.31
C ARG A 80 -0.45 11.91 9.99
N ASP A 81 0.29 11.69 8.90
CA ASP A 81 -0.12 12.09 7.54
C ASP A 81 -1.22 11.19 6.95
N VAL A 82 -1.27 9.92 7.37
CA VAL A 82 -2.32 8.99 6.93
C VAL A 82 -3.70 9.45 7.41
N VAL A 83 -3.84 9.78 8.70
CA VAL A 83 -5.15 10.02 9.33
C VAL A 83 -5.75 11.39 9.02
N VAL A 84 -4.95 12.27 8.43
CA VAL A 84 -5.36 13.60 7.94
C VAL A 84 -5.59 13.60 6.43
N SER A 85 -5.38 12.48 5.74
CA SER A 85 -5.68 12.38 4.30
C SER A 85 -7.18 12.33 4.06
N MET A 86 -7.71 13.37 3.39
CA MET A 86 -9.10 13.45 2.95
C MET A 86 -9.47 12.42 1.88
N HIS A 87 -10.75 12.06 1.83
CA HIS A 87 -11.30 11.20 0.80
C HIS A 87 -11.47 11.97 -0.53
N PRO A 88 -10.97 11.45 -1.67
CA PRO A 88 -10.95 12.16 -2.95
C PRO A 88 -12.34 12.43 -3.52
N TRP A 89 -13.35 11.67 -3.09
CA TRP A 89 -14.74 11.81 -3.53
C TRP A 89 -15.68 12.31 -2.43
N ASP A 90 -15.17 12.48 -1.21
CA ASP A 90 -15.93 12.92 -0.05
C ASP A 90 -15.03 13.88 0.74
N ASN A 91 -15.07 15.15 0.32
CA ASN A 91 -14.19 16.18 0.84
C ASN A 91 -14.50 16.57 2.30
N ASP A 92 -15.56 16.02 2.90
CA ASP A 92 -15.93 16.27 4.29
C ASP A 92 -15.46 15.14 5.22
N ARG A 93 -14.87 14.07 4.68
CA ARG A 93 -14.43 12.91 5.46
C ARG A 93 -12.97 12.55 5.24
N TYR A 94 -12.29 12.30 6.35
CA TYR A 94 -10.98 11.67 6.36
C TYR A 94 -11.10 10.21 5.90
N TRP A 95 -10.13 9.73 5.11
CA TRP A 95 -10.19 8.38 4.55
C TRP A 95 -9.97 7.29 5.61
N SER A 96 -9.02 7.50 6.54
CA SER A 96 -8.57 6.46 7.48
C SER A 96 -8.43 6.98 8.91
N ASN A 97 -8.10 6.07 9.83
CA ASN A 97 -7.93 6.32 11.25
C ASN A 97 -6.75 5.52 11.82
N LEU A 98 -6.34 5.86 13.05
CA LEU A 98 -5.22 5.20 13.72
C LEU A 98 -5.49 3.72 14.03
N LYS A 99 -6.75 3.32 14.27
CA LYS A 99 -7.08 1.91 14.50
C LYS A 99 -6.71 1.04 13.28
N VAL A 100 -7.08 1.47 12.07
CA VAL A 100 -6.72 0.78 10.82
C VAL A 100 -5.20 0.71 10.67
N TRP A 101 -4.52 1.85 10.85
CA TRP A 101 -3.08 1.95 10.67
C TRP A 101 -2.31 1.06 11.64
N LYS A 102 -2.62 1.12 12.96
CA LYS A 102 -1.97 0.30 13.98
C LYS A 102 -2.11 -1.20 13.68
N MET A 103 -3.31 -1.60 13.29
CA MET A 103 -3.61 -2.99 13.02
C MET A 103 -2.88 -3.53 11.77
N TRP A 104 -2.85 -2.78 10.67
CA TRP A 104 -2.16 -3.21 9.44
C TRP A 104 -0.64 -3.05 9.53
N THR A 105 -0.14 -2.14 10.38
CA THR A 105 1.30 -2.05 10.66
C THR A 105 1.81 -3.21 11.48
N THR A 106 1.06 -3.72 12.47
CA THR A 106 1.44 -4.97 13.17
C THR A 106 1.63 -6.13 12.19
N MET A 107 0.74 -6.27 11.20
CA MET A 107 0.87 -7.31 10.17
C MET A 107 2.09 -7.10 9.24
N GLY A 108 2.44 -5.86 8.93
CA GLY A 108 3.64 -5.54 8.16
C GLY A 108 4.92 -5.78 8.97
N GLU A 109 4.90 -5.43 10.24
CA GLU A 109 6.00 -5.61 11.20
C GLU A 109 6.37 -7.09 11.37
N GLU A 110 5.36 -7.98 11.45
CA GLU A 110 5.56 -9.44 11.48
C GLU A 110 6.31 -9.97 10.24
N LEU A 111 6.23 -9.26 9.11
CA LEU A 111 6.77 -9.69 7.83
C LEU A 111 8.02 -8.91 7.40
N LYS A 112 8.45 -7.91 8.16
CA LYS A 112 9.52 -6.98 7.76
C LYS A 112 10.85 -7.66 7.39
N SER A 113 11.15 -8.79 8.04
CA SER A 113 12.38 -9.55 7.82
C SER A 113 12.25 -10.62 6.74
N HIS A 114 11.05 -10.82 6.17
CA HIS A 114 10.83 -11.83 5.16
C HIS A 114 11.55 -11.44 3.85
N PRO A 115 12.33 -12.34 3.21
CA PRO A 115 13.18 -11.96 2.08
C PRO A 115 12.41 -11.43 0.86
N ARG A 116 11.19 -11.92 0.66
CA ARG A 116 10.27 -11.50 -0.42
C ARG A 116 9.29 -10.40 -0.01
N PHE A 117 9.51 -9.76 1.13
CA PHE A 117 8.73 -8.63 1.63
C PHE A 117 9.65 -7.41 1.74
N ILE A 118 9.31 -6.35 1.00
CA ILE A 118 10.12 -5.15 0.88
C ILE A 118 9.32 -3.99 1.44
N THR A 119 9.76 -3.44 2.57
CA THR A 119 9.17 -2.23 3.15
C THR A 119 9.71 -1.00 2.43
N VAL A 120 8.81 -0.15 1.93
CA VAL A 120 9.14 1.14 1.32
C VAL A 120 8.41 2.23 2.10
N ARG A 121 9.17 3.18 2.65
CA ARG A 121 8.58 4.38 3.26
C ARG A 121 8.13 5.34 2.16
N TYR A 122 6.93 5.88 2.31
CA TYR A 122 6.37 6.85 1.39
C TYR A 122 7.27 8.08 1.29
N GLU A 123 7.80 8.52 2.43
CA GLU A 123 8.66 9.69 2.57
C GLU A 123 9.95 9.49 1.75
N ASP A 124 10.59 8.33 1.87
CA ASP A 124 11.78 7.99 1.09
C ASP A 124 11.45 7.88 -0.40
N LEU A 125 10.29 7.29 -0.76
CA LEU A 125 9.85 7.21 -2.15
C LEU A 125 9.68 8.60 -2.80
N VAL A 126 9.20 9.60 -2.05
CA VAL A 126 8.95 10.94 -2.60
C VAL A 126 10.14 11.89 -2.49
N MET A 127 11.04 11.68 -1.53
CA MET A 127 12.25 12.49 -1.36
C MET A 127 13.43 11.94 -2.17
N HIS A 128 13.57 10.61 -2.19
CA HIS A 128 14.67 9.88 -2.82
C HIS A 128 14.15 8.76 -3.75
N PRO A 129 13.35 9.10 -4.78
CA PRO A 129 12.69 8.13 -5.64
C PRO A 129 13.67 7.14 -6.32
N ASP A 130 14.82 7.63 -6.78
CA ASP A 130 15.76 6.81 -7.54
C ASP A 130 16.61 5.91 -6.64
N GLU A 131 16.87 6.33 -5.40
CA GLU A 131 17.48 5.48 -4.37
C GLU A 131 16.52 4.35 -3.98
N THR A 132 15.23 4.69 -3.79
CA THR A 132 14.17 3.70 -3.56
C THR A 132 14.07 2.70 -4.71
N GLN A 133 14.17 3.18 -5.96
CA GLN A 133 14.19 2.31 -7.14
C GLN A 133 15.37 1.33 -7.11
N LYS A 134 16.57 1.83 -6.77
CA LYS A 134 17.78 1.01 -6.68
C LYS A 134 17.64 -0.11 -5.64
N ILE A 135 17.08 0.19 -4.47
CA ILE A 135 16.79 -0.83 -3.43
C ILE A 135 15.85 -1.91 -3.99
N ILE A 136 14.83 -1.53 -4.76
CA ILE A 136 13.92 -2.48 -5.40
C ILE A 136 14.63 -3.32 -6.45
N GLU A 137 15.49 -2.72 -7.28
CA GLU A 137 16.33 -3.44 -8.27
C GLU A 137 17.20 -4.50 -7.60
N GLU A 138 17.87 -4.14 -6.50
CA GLU A 138 18.73 -5.06 -5.73
C GLU A 138 17.94 -6.22 -5.12
N ARG A 139 16.73 -5.94 -4.62
CA ARG A 139 15.86 -6.95 -3.99
C ARG A 139 15.10 -7.81 -5.00
N LEU A 140 14.88 -7.32 -6.21
CA LEU A 140 14.13 -7.98 -7.28
C LEU A 140 14.96 -8.00 -8.59
N PRO A 141 16.06 -8.77 -8.66
CA PRO A 141 17.01 -8.72 -9.77
C PRO A 141 16.45 -9.21 -11.12
N PHE A 142 15.26 -9.81 -11.12
CA PHE A 142 14.55 -10.17 -12.36
C PHE A 142 13.86 -8.97 -13.04
N LEU A 143 13.80 -7.82 -12.38
CA LEU A 143 13.26 -6.59 -12.96
C LEU A 143 14.30 -5.91 -13.85
N LYS A 144 13.87 -5.47 -15.02
CA LYS A 144 14.67 -4.63 -15.92
C LYS A 144 14.21 -3.18 -15.79
N LYS A 145 15.08 -2.30 -15.29
CA LYS A 145 14.83 -0.85 -15.26
C LYS A 145 14.75 -0.30 -16.67
N MET A 146 13.74 0.53 -16.91
CA MET A 146 13.47 1.20 -18.19
C MET A 146 13.72 2.71 -18.11
N ILE A 147 13.33 3.34 -17.01
CA ILE A 147 13.56 4.76 -16.70
C ILE A 147 13.69 4.94 -15.18
N LEU A 148 14.10 6.14 -14.74
CA LEU A 148 14.16 6.51 -13.33
C LEU A 148 12.77 6.75 -12.74
N PHE A 149 12.60 6.51 -11.44
CA PHE A 149 11.36 6.82 -10.72
C PHE A 149 11.07 8.31 -10.68
N SER A 150 12.10 9.16 -10.57
CA SER A 150 11.97 10.62 -10.69
C SER A 150 11.32 11.06 -12.01
N ASP A 151 11.54 10.29 -13.08
CA ASP A 151 11.03 10.53 -14.43
C ASP A 151 9.69 9.84 -14.74
N PHE A 152 9.06 9.13 -13.79
CA PHE A 152 7.87 8.31 -14.07
C PHE A 152 6.75 9.09 -14.78
N HIS A 153 6.57 10.36 -14.38
CA HIS A 153 5.52 11.25 -14.86
C HIS A 153 5.64 11.60 -16.34
N ARG A 154 6.83 11.43 -16.95
CA ARG A 154 7.08 11.70 -18.37
C ARG A 154 6.54 10.59 -19.28
N LYS A 155 6.44 9.37 -18.77
CA LYS A 155 5.95 8.20 -19.55
C LYS A 155 4.59 7.69 -19.08
N ALA A 156 4.22 7.94 -17.83
CA ALA A 156 3.01 7.37 -17.26
C ALA A 156 1.76 7.83 -17.99
N LYS A 157 0.89 6.88 -18.30
CA LYS A 157 -0.48 7.10 -18.79
C LYS A 157 -1.46 6.40 -17.84
N PRO A 158 -1.72 6.96 -16.64
CA PRO A 158 -2.54 6.31 -15.64
C PRO A 158 -4.01 6.25 -16.10
N SER A 159 -4.74 5.21 -15.69
CA SER A 159 -6.19 5.16 -15.89
C SER A 159 -6.90 6.27 -15.09
N SER A 160 -8.15 6.58 -15.42
CA SER A 160 -8.96 7.59 -14.71
C SER A 160 -9.04 7.33 -13.20
N TYR A 161 -9.17 6.06 -12.80
CA TYR A 161 -9.14 5.64 -11.40
C TYR A 161 -7.81 6.00 -10.73
N ASN A 162 -6.67 5.72 -11.37
CA ASN A 162 -5.35 6.02 -10.82
C ASN A 162 -5.08 7.53 -10.81
N MET A 163 -5.57 8.27 -11.81
CA MET A 163 -5.51 9.74 -11.84
C MET A 163 -6.19 10.36 -10.62
N ALA A 164 -7.38 9.90 -10.25
CA ALA A 164 -8.09 10.39 -9.07
C ALA A 164 -7.32 10.08 -7.77
N ALA A 165 -6.80 8.86 -7.64
CA ALA A 165 -6.03 8.45 -6.48
C ALA A 165 -4.71 9.25 -6.30
N LEU A 166 -4.07 9.63 -7.41
CA LEU A 166 -2.87 10.47 -7.46
C LEU A 166 -3.16 11.98 -7.28
N LYS A 167 -4.42 12.40 -7.42
CA LYS A 167 -4.82 13.80 -7.59
C LYS A 167 -4.13 14.44 -8.81
N GLY A 168 -4.15 13.73 -9.94
CA GLY A 168 -3.52 14.13 -11.19
C GLY A 168 -2.10 13.60 -11.40
N LEU A 169 -1.71 13.41 -12.67
CA LEU A 169 -0.35 13.06 -13.05
C LEU A 169 0.55 14.29 -12.89
N ARG A 170 1.60 14.14 -12.08
CA ARG A 170 2.61 15.19 -11.85
C ARG A 170 3.93 14.54 -11.48
N ALA A 171 5.00 15.33 -11.52
CA ALA A 171 6.26 14.97 -10.91
C ALA A 171 6.07 14.58 -9.44
N VAL A 172 6.98 13.73 -8.94
CA VAL A 172 7.02 13.33 -7.54
C VAL A 172 7.07 14.58 -6.66
N SER A 173 6.29 14.59 -5.58
CA SER A 173 6.16 15.77 -4.73
C SER A 173 6.14 15.38 -3.26
N THR A 174 6.88 16.14 -2.46
CA THR A 174 6.99 16.01 -1.01
C THR A 174 5.92 16.81 -0.25
N LYS A 175 5.04 17.55 -0.94
CA LYS A 175 4.05 18.47 -0.34
C LYS A 175 3.11 17.83 0.68
N SER A 176 2.91 16.52 0.60
CA SER A 176 2.02 15.75 1.49
C SER A 176 2.74 15.21 2.74
N VAL A 177 4.07 15.36 2.83
CA VAL A 177 4.88 14.96 3.98
C VAL A 177 4.79 16.08 5.03
N GLY A 178 4.41 15.71 6.26
CA GLY A 178 4.20 16.66 7.36
C GLY A 178 2.91 17.47 7.25
N SER A 179 2.00 17.11 6.34
CA SER A 179 0.70 17.77 6.17
C SER A 179 -0.15 17.77 7.45
N TRP A 180 0.06 16.79 8.32
CA TRP A 180 -0.62 16.68 9.61
C TRP A 180 -0.44 17.89 10.52
N LYS A 181 0.61 18.69 10.34
CA LYS A 181 0.84 19.94 11.09
C LYS A 181 -0.27 20.96 10.87
N ASN A 182 -0.97 20.89 9.75
CA ASN A 182 -2.12 21.74 9.43
C ASN A 182 -3.46 21.14 9.93
N HIS A 183 -3.42 19.95 10.52
CA HIS A 183 -4.59 19.18 10.93
C HIS A 183 -4.44 18.65 12.37
N LYS A 184 -3.82 19.46 13.26
CA LYS A 184 -3.54 19.07 14.65
C LYS A 184 -4.80 18.64 15.42
N ALA A 185 -5.92 19.35 15.25
CA ALA A 185 -7.20 19.00 15.90
C ALA A 185 -7.64 17.57 15.54
N ARG A 186 -7.54 17.21 14.26
CA ARG A 186 -7.83 15.87 13.78
C ARG A 186 -6.90 14.83 14.41
N LEU A 187 -5.59 15.10 14.41
CA LEU A 187 -4.61 14.18 14.99
C LEU A 187 -4.83 13.99 16.50
N ALA A 188 -5.11 15.06 17.24
CA ALA A 188 -5.44 15.02 18.66
C ALA A 188 -6.68 14.14 18.92
N GLY A 189 -7.75 14.29 18.14
CA GLY A 189 -8.94 13.44 18.26
C GLY A 189 -8.69 11.96 17.94
N GLN A 190 -7.76 11.66 17.03
CA GLN A 190 -7.35 10.28 16.75
C GLN A 190 -6.57 9.67 17.92
N ILE A 191 -5.64 10.41 18.52
CA ILE A 191 -4.86 9.95 19.67
C ILE A 191 -5.75 9.77 20.90
N GLN A 192 -6.69 10.69 21.13
CA GLN A 192 -7.68 10.55 22.20
C GLN A 192 -8.52 9.27 22.05
N ARG A 193 -8.90 8.90 20.81
CA ARG A 193 -9.73 7.72 20.55
C ARG A 193 -8.97 6.40 20.54
N PHE A 194 -7.74 6.40 20.04
CA PHE A 194 -7.02 5.16 19.71
C PHE A 194 -5.67 5.03 20.41
N GLY A 195 -5.36 5.94 21.33
CA GLY A 195 -4.12 6.00 22.10
C GLY A 195 -2.94 6.56 21.30
N SER A 196 -1.86 6.86 22.03
CA SER A 196 -0.60 7.37 21.48
C SER A 196 -0.03 6.45 20.38
N ILE A 197 0.72 7.06 19.47
CA ILE A 197 1.48 6.43 18.39
C ILE A 197 2.99 6.64 18.54
N SER A 198 3.45 7.15 19.68
CA SER A 198 4.84 7.52 19.90
C SER A 198 5.78 6.34 19.78
N ARG A 199 5.38 5.17 20.30
CA ARG A 199 6.17 3.94 20.18
C ARG A 199 6.43 3.59 18.72
N GLU A 200 5.41 3.67 17.88
CA GLU A 200 5.52 3.34 16.46
C GLU A 200 6.28 4.41 15.68
N LEU A 201 6.10 5.70 16.00
CA LEU A 201 6.87 6.78 15.39
C LEU A 201 8.37 6.64 15.68
N ILE A 202 8.74 6.27 16.91
CA ILE A 202 10.14 6.00 17.29
C ILE A 202 10.65 4.75 16.56
N ALA A 203 9.89 3.65 16.59
CA ALA A 203 10.29 2.38 15.97
C ALA A 203 10.54 2.50 14.47
N TYR A 204 9.78 3.35 13.77
CA TYR A 204 9.95 3.61 12.33
C TYR A 204 10.85 4.80 12.01
N GLY A 205 11.49 5.42 13.02
CA GLY A 205 12.44 6.51 12.83
C GLY A 205 11.82 7.83 12.36
N TYR A 206 10.54 8.07 12.65
CA TYR A 206 9.89 9.36 12.43
C TYR A 206 10.17 10.35 13.56
N GLU A 207 10.40 9.86 14.77
CA GLU A 207 10.67 10.66 15.97
C GLU A 207 11.77 10.01 16.83
N LYS A 208 12.43 10.81 17.67
CA LYS A 208 13.46 10.31 18.60
C LYS A 208 12.90 9.87 19.94
N ASP A 209 11.83 10.52 20.39
CA ASP A 209 11.19 10.32 21.68
C ASP A 209 9.72 10.80 21.60
N ASN A 210 9.04 10.85 22.75
CA ASN A 210 7.62 11.25 22.82
C ASN A 210 7.41 12.77 22.83
N SER A 211 8.46 13.60 22.74
CA SER A 211 8.33 15.07 22.84
C SER A 211 7.51 15.70 21.72
N TRP A 212 7.36 15.02 20.58
CA TRP A 212 6.48 15.46 19.50
C TRP A 212 5.01 15.58 19.96
N GLU A 213 4.58 14.87 21.02
CA GLU A 213 3.21 14.98 21.55
C GLU A 213 2.92 16.40 22.06
N ASN A 214 3.94 17.18 22.43
CA ASN A 214 3.81 18.58 22.83
C ASN A 214 3.23 19.46 21.71
N GLU A 215 3.35 19.04 20.44
CA GLU A 215 2.73 19.74 19.30
C GLU A 215 1.19 19.77 19.38
N LEU A 216 0.61 18.91 20.21
CA LEU A 216 -0.83 18.76 20.43
C LEU A 216 -1.30 19.31 21.78
N SER A 217 -0.39 19.82 22.62
CA SER A 217 -0.75 20.42 23.90
C SER A 217 -1.69 21.62 23.70
N GLY A 218 -2.83 21.61 24.39
CA GLY A 218 -3.84 22.68 24.27
C GLY A 218 -4.68 22.66 22.99
N VAL A 219 -4.47 21.68 22.10
CA VAL A 219 -5.27 21.53 20.88
C VAL A 219 -6.62 20.91 21.21
N VAL A 220 -7.71 21.58 20.82
CA VAL A 220 -9.07 21.03 20.95
C VAL A 220 -9.25 19.88 19.94
N PRO A 221 -9.61 18.66 20.40
CA PRO A 221 -9.68 17.48 19.54
C PRO A 221 -10.90 17.50 18.60
N ASP A 222 -10.67 17.21 17.32
CA ASP A 222 -11.73 16.92 16.35
C ASP A 222 -12.08 15.42 16.38
N LEU A 223 -13.27 15.13 16.89
CA LEU A 223 -13.82 13.78 17.00
C LEU A 223 -14.66 13.36 15.79
N SER A 224 -14.54 14.04 14.66
CA SER A 224 -15.18 13.64 13.40
C SER A 224 -14.89 12.17 13.05
N GLY A 225 -15.88 11.51 12.45
CA GLY A 225 -15.72 10.16 11.93
C GLY A 225 -14.70 10.11 10.79
N SER A 226 -14.16 8.93 10.52
CA SER A 226 -13.51 8.67 9.22
C SER A 226 -14.50 7.95 8.33
N HIS A 227 -14.23 7.87 7.03
CA HIS A 227 -14.98 6.99 6.15
C HIS A 227 -15.05 5.57 6.77
N PRO A 228 -16.24 4.94 6.85
CA PRO A 228 -16.38 3.61 7.42
C PRO A 228 -15.38 2.65 6.79
N SER A 229 -14.44 2.19 7.60
CA SER A 229 -13.52 1.12 7.23
C SER A 229 -14.15 -0.18 7.72
N LEU A 230 -15.08 -0.73 6.94
CA LEU A 230 -15.56 -2.11 7.14
C LEU A 230 -14.39 -3.12 7.19
N PHE A 231 -13.22 -2.71 6.70
CA PHE A 231 -12.00 -3.50 6.60
C PHE A 231 -11.18 -3.58 7.89
N SER A 232 -11.65 -2.99 8.99
CA SER A 232 -10.97 -3.00 10.30
C SER A 232 -11.83 -3.43 11.48
N SER A 233 -13.00 -4.04 11.23
CA SER A 233 -13.69 -4.77 12.28
C SER A 233 -13.00 -6.11 12.52
N GLU A 234 -12.96 -6.56 13.77
CA GLU A 234 -12.43 -7.87 14.13
C GLU A 234 -13.17 -8.98 13.39
N GLU A 235 -14.49 -8.88 13.27
CA GLU A 235 -15.31 -9.82 12.50
C GLU A 235 -14.85 -9.92 11.05
N TYR A 236 -14.61 -8.80 10.37
CA TYR A 236 -14.12 -8.80 8.99
C TYR A 236 -12.78 -9.52 8.88
N ILE A 237 -11.86 -9.22 9.80
CA ILE A 237 -10.50 -9.78 9.80
C ILE A 237 -10.56 -11.28 10.10
N ASN A 238 -11.28 -11.68 11.13
CA ASN A 238 -11.45 -13.08 11.51
C ASN A 238 -12.07 -13.89 10.37
N ASN A 239 -13.09 -13.34 9.69
CA ASN A 239 -13.67 -13.97 8.51
C ASN A 239 -12.65 -14.06 7.36
N LYS A 240 -11.81 -13.04 7.16
CA LYS A 240 -10.75 -13.11 6.16
C LYS A 240 -9.69 -14.16 6.51
N LEU A 241 -9.19 -14.19 7.74
CA LEU A 241 -8.17 -15.13 8.18
C LEU A 241 -8.68 -16.58 8.22
N ARG A 242 -9.92 -16.81 8.64
CA ARG A 242 -10.56 -18.15 8.71
C ARG A 242 -10.47 -18.92 7.40
N TRP A 243 -10.67 -18.23 6.28
CA TRP A 243 -10.64 -18.83 4.95
C TRP A 243 -9.33 -18.60 4.20
N ASN A 244 -8.31 -18.02 4.84
CA ASN A 244 -7.12 -17.54 4.13
C ASN A 244 -6.29 -18.68 3.52
N LYS A 245 -6.07 -19.77 4.27
CA LYS A 245 -5.40 -20.97 3.74
C LYS A 245 -6.11 -21.56 2.52
N LEU A 246 -7.44 -21.67 2.58
CA LEU A 246 -8.25 -22.15 1.45
C LEU A 246 -8.20 -21.19 0.25
N ARG A 247 -8.19 -19.88 0.50
CA ARG A 247 -7.96 -18.89 -0.56
C ARG A 247 -6.59 -19.07 -1.17
N ALA A 248 -5.54 -19.30 -0.38
CA ALA A 248 -4.18 -19.49 -0.88
C ALA A 248 -4.07 -20.73 -1.79
N VAL A 249 -4.70 -21.85 -1.40
CA VAL A 249 -4.81 -23.04 -2.27
C VAL A 249 -5.54 -22.70 -3.57
N ARG A 250 -6.65 -21.96 -3.49
CA ARG A 250 -7.36 -21.49 -4.70
C ARG A 250 -6.49 -20.56 -5.55
N VAL A 251 -5.64 -19.72 -4.94
CA VAL A 251 -4.71 -18.85 -5.66
C VAL A 251 -3.74 -19.69 -6.47
N LEU A 252 -3.16 -20.74 -5.88
CA LEU A 252 -2.26 -21.67 -6.58
C LEU A 252 -2.92 -22.27 -7.83
N ILE A 253 -4.17 -22.70 -7.71
CA ILE A 253 -4.94 -23.25 -8.83
C ILE A 253 -5.18 -22.17 -9.88
N ASN A 254 -5.65 -20.99 -9.48
CA ASN A 254 -5.93 -19.87 -10.38
C ASN A 254 -4.69 -19.35 -11.13
N HIS A 255 -3.50 -19.50 -10.54
CA HIS A 255 -2.23 -19.07 -11.12
C HIS A 255 -1.52 -20.19 -11.90
N SER A 256 -2.13 -21.38 -11.98
CA SER A 256 -1.63 -22.47 -12.80
C SER A 256 -1.87 -22.22 -14.30
N LYS A 257 -0.92 -22.66 -15.15
CA LYS A 257 -0.99 -22.47 -16.61
C LYS A 257 -2.29 -22.97 -17.26
N PRO A 258 -2.83 -24.16 -16.90
CA PRO A 258 -4.07 -24.67 -17.52
C PRO A 258 -5.27 -23.74 -17.30
N PHE A 259 -5.40 -23.15 -16.11
CA PHE A 259 -6.52 -22.28 -15.78
C PHE A 259 -6.42 -20.92 -16.48
N LEU A 260 -5.21 -20.37 -16.58
CA LEU A 260 -4.94 -19.13 -17.32
C LEU A 260 -5.30 -19.25 -18.80
N PHE A 261 -4.93 -20.37 -19.44
CA PHE A 261 -5.26 -20.63 -20.84
C PHE A 261 -6.77 -20.68 -21.09
N LEU A 262 -7.53 -21.31 -20.21
CA LEU A 262 -8.98 -21.38 -20.32
C LEU A 262 -9.63 -19.98 -20.19
N LYS A 263 -9.15 -19.18 -19.23
CA LYS A 263 -9.66 -17.82 -19.00
C LYS A 263 -9.38 -16.88 -20.19
N GLU A 264 -8.20 -16.98 -20.81
CA GLU A 264 -7.86 -16.22 -22.02
C GLU A 264 -8.77 -16.58 -23.20
N LYS A 265 -9.14 -17.86 -23.37
CA LYS A 265 -10.09 -18.28 -24.42
C LYS A 265 -11.50 -17.75 -24.20
N VAL A 266 -11.95 -17.66 -22.94
CA VAL A 266 -13.29 -17.15 -22.61
C VAL A 266 -13.39 -15.64 -22.81
N LEU A 267 -12.34 -14.88 -22.48
CA LEU A 267 -12.30 -13.42 -22.63
C LEU A 267 -12.08 -12.93 -24.08
N ARG A 268 -11.74 -13.84 -25.01
CA ARG A 268 -11.57 -13.55 -26.44
C ARG A 268 -12.83 -13.85 -27.28
N LYS A 269 -13.91 -14.30 -26.65
CA LYS A 269 -15.26 -14.40 -27.24
C LYS A 269 -16.11 -13.23 -26.75
#